data_AF-A0A0D2B0D1-F1
#
_entry.id   AF-A0A0D2B0D1-F1
#
_cell.length_a   1.000
_cell.length_b   1.000
_cell.length_c   1.000
_cell.angle_alpha   90.00
_cell.angle_beta   90.00
_cell.angle_gamma   90.00
#
_symmetry.space_group_name_H-M   'P 1'
#
loop_
_entity.id
_entity.type
_entity.pdbx_description
1 polymer ?
#
loop_
_entity_poly.entity_id
_entity_poly.type
_entity_poly.pdbx_seq_one_letter_code
_entity_poly.pdbx_strand_id
1 'polypeptide(L)'
;MKSIIAASLLALIGTSAAAPSTLRFAKRDSPNGCPAGDPGQVGVINAIIAWNSDVVTVNGFLDSSVTVLSDPNQILSALQTVLPAAQNEPTQLQVLACESDVLPGTAAQAAVDDLFGGFESNVLVPLMNIMNGADDADTVNSNLHTINQFRCCNVLPDLDTLWTATAVDEGVADQVPLSAPRPNACSIITC
;
A
#
# COMPACT_ATOMS: atom_id res chain seq x y z
N MET A 1 35.03 51.60 -54.42
CA MET A 1 35.33 50.97 -53.11
C MET A 1 34.03 50.78 -52.34
N LYS A 2 33.58 49.51 -52.30
CA LYS A 2 32.85 48.82 -51.22
C LYS A 2 31.57 49.47 -50.63
N SER A 3 30.42 49.06 -51.19
CA SER A 3 29.14 48.99 -50.48
C SER A 3 29.22 47.96 -49.34
N ILE A 4 28.61 48.28 -48.19
CA ILE A 4 28.37 47.33 -47.10
C ILE A 4 26.86 47.18 -46.97
N ILE A 5 26.36 46.00 -47.34
CA ILE A 5 24.97 45.56 -47.13
C ILE A 5 24.92 44.96 -45.73
N ALA A 6 24.17 45.58 -44.82
CA ALA A 6 23.87 45.02 -43.51
C ALA A 6 22.64 44.11 -43.63
N ALA A 7 22.86 42.79 -43.66
CA ALA A 7 21.79 41.79 -43.56
C ALA A 7 21.34 41.67 -42.10
N SER A 8 20.10 42.05 -41.82
CA SER A 8 19.46 41.85 -40.52
C SER A 8 18.92 40.43 -40.46
N LEU A 9 19.54 39.55 -39.66
CA LEU A 9 18.99 38.24 -39.30
C LEU A 9 17.86 38.44 -38.27
N LEU A 10 16.61 38.21 -38.67
CA LEU A 10 15.52 37.98 -37.72
C LEU A 10 15.62 36.54 -37.20
N ALA A 11 15.95 36.38 -35.92
CA ALA A 11 15.80 35.13 -35.20
C ALA A 11 14.32 34.98 -34.77
N LEU A 12 13.62 33.98 -35.34
CA LEU A 12 12.31 33.56 -34.85
C LEU A 12 12.51 32.80 -33.53
N ILE A 13 12.13 33.42 -32.42
CA ILE A 13 11.99 32.75 -31.12
C ILE A 13 10.65 32.03 -31.16
N GLY A 14 10.68 30.73 -31.44
CA GLY A 14 9.50 29.87 -31.30
C GLY A 14 9.14 29.71 -29.83
N THR A 15 8.14 30.46 -29.37
CA THR A 15 7.49 30.20 -28.08
C THR A 15 6.59 28.99 -28.23
N SER A 16 7.10 27.81 -27.83
CA SER A 16 6.24 26.64 -27.60
C SER A 16 5.42 26.91 -26.33
N ALA A 17 4.20 27.42 -26.51
CA ALA A 17 3.19 27.35 -25.45
C ALA A 17 2.77 25.88 -25.34
N ALA A 18 3.37 25.15 -24.41
CA ALA A 18 2.80 23.88 -23.97
C ALA A 18 1.44 24.21 -23.35
N ALA A 19 0.37 23.82 -24.04
CA ALA A 19 -0.98 23.95 -23.51
C ALA A 19 -1.06 23.15 -22.19
N PRO A 20 -1.72 23.66 -21.14
CA PRO A 20 -1.97 22.87 -19.95
C PRO A 20 -2.88 21.70 -20.34
N SER A 21 -2.37 20.47 -20.20
CA SER A 21 -3.14 19.26 -20.45
C SER A 21 -4.32 19.17 -19.49
N THR A 22 -5.54 19.44 -19.97
CA THR A 22 -6.80 19.32 -19.21
C THR A 22 -7.40 17.91 -19.23
N LEU A 23 -6.58 16.86 -19.30
CA LEU A 23 -7.06 15.47 -19.35
C LEU A 23 -7.17 14.79 -17.98
N ARG A 24 -7.27 15.55 -16.88
CA ARG A 24 -7.39 15.00 -15.52
C ARG A 24 -8.76 14.36 -15.19
N PHE A 25 -9.70 14.31 -16.12
CA PHE A 25 -11.07 13.85 -15.85
C PHE A 25 -11.70 13.00 -16.97
N ALA A 26 -10.90 12.35 -17.82
CA ALA A 26 -11.47 11.25 -18.60
C ALA A 26 -11.85 10.16 -17.60
N LYS A 27 -13.12 9.74 -17.58
CA LYS A 27 -13.57 8.59 -16.78
C LYS A 27 -12.69 7.39 -17.15
N ARG A 28 -11.79 6.99 -16.25
CA ARG A 28 -10.89 5.86 -16.49
C ARG A 28 -11.72 4.61 -16.25
N ASP A 29 -11.83 3.77 -17.27
CA ASP A 29 -12.43 2.46 -17.11
C ASP A 29 -11.50 1.64 -16.21
N SER A 30 -12.01 1.13 -15.08
CA SER A 30 -11.20 0.37 -14.14
C SER A 30 -10.70 -0.92 -14.82
N PRO A 31 -9.38 -1.17 -14.83
CA PRO A 31 -8.79 -2.26 -15.59
C PRO A 31 -9.03 -3.65 -15.01
N ASN A 32 -9.42 -3.75 -13.73
CA ASN A 32 -9.52 -5.03 -13.01
C ASN A 32 -10.95 -5.53 -12.81
N GLY A 33 -11.89 -5.09 -13.66
CA GLY A 33 -13.27 -5.56 -13.62
C GLY A 33 -14.06 -5.04 -12.41
N CYS A 34 -13.60 -3.95 -11.78
CA CYS A 34 -14.26 -3.37 -10.64
C CYS A 34 -15.60 -2.74 -11.03
N PRO A 35 -16.74 -3.22 -10.49
CA PRO A 35 -18.06 -2.76 -10.91
C PRO A 35 -18.34 -1.29 -10.55
N ALA A 36 -17.62 -0.75 -9.55
CA ALA A 36 -17.70 0.65 -9.15
C ALA A 36 -16.85 1.58 -10.02
N GLY A 37 -15.94 1.03 -10.85
CA GLY A 37 -14.96 1.81 -11.60
C GLY A 37 -13.75 2.23 -10.75
N ASP A 38 -12.96 3.14 -11.33
CA ASP A 38 -11.83 3.79 -10.68
C ASP A 38 -12.30 4.56 -9.43
N PRO A 39 -11.67 4.38 -8.26
CA PRO A 39 -12.15 4.97 -7.01
C PRO A 39 -11.80 6.48 -6.89
N GLY A 40 -10.87 6.98 -7.70
CA GLY A 40 -10.45 8.37 -7.78
C GLY A 40 -9.79 8.90 -6.50
N GLN A 41 -9.38 10.17 -6.55
CA GLN A 41 -8.64 10.85 -5.48
C GLN A 41 -9.16 10.58 -4.06
N VAL A 42 -10.46 10.75 -3.84
CA VAL A 42 -11.06 10.57 -2.51
C VAL A 42 -11.04 9.11 -2.09
N GLY A 43 -11.26 8.18 -3.03
CA GLY A 43 -11.20 6.75 -2.77
C GLY A 43 -9.79 6.30 -2.38
N VAL A 44 -8.76 6.73 -3.13
CA VAL A 44 -7.35 6.45 -2.83
C VAL A 44 -6.93 7.03 -1.48
N ILE A 45 -7.24 8.30 -1.22
CA ILE A 45 -6.91 8.94 0.07
C ILE A 45 -7.52 8.17 1.23
N ASN A 46 -8.82 7.85 1.15
CA ASN A 46 -9.51 7.15 2.22
C ASN A 46 -8.96 5.72 2.41
N ALA A 47 -8.68 5.01 1.32
CA ALA A 47 -8.15 3.65 1.38
C ALA A 47 -6.74 3.62 2.00
N ILE A 48 -5.83 4.50 1.56
CA ILE A 48 -4.46 4.55 2.11
C ILE A 48 -4.48 4.96 3.58
N ILE A 49 -5.28 5.98 3.98
CA ILE A 49 -5.35 6.41 5.38
C ILE A 49 -5.93 5.32 6.27
N ALA A 50 -7.01 4.66 5.84
CA ALA A 50 -7.62 3.56 6.59
C ALA A 50 -6.64 2.40 6.73
N TRP A 51 -6.02 1.97 5.63
CA TRP A 51 -5.07 0.86 5.66
C TRP A 51 -3.84 1.20 6.51
N ASN A 52 -3.32 2.43 6.44
CA ASN A 52 -2.23 2.84 7.31
C ASN A 52 -2.59 2.74 8.81
N SER A 53 -3.83 3.09 9.18
CA SER A 53 -4.32 2.90 10.56
C SER A 53 -4.38 1.42 10.96
N ASP A 54 -4.84 0.55 10.06
CA ASP A 54 -4.90 -0.89 10.29
C ASP A 54 -3.48 -1.48 10.42
N VAL A 55 -2.56 -1.08 9.55
CA VAL A 55 -1.14 -1.48 9.59
C VAL A 55 -0.50 -1.06 10.92
N VAL A 56 -0.72 0.17 11.39
CA VAL A 56 -0.22 0.63 12.70
C VAL A 56 -0.76 -0.26 13.83
N THR A 57 -2.04 -0.62 13.77
CA THR A 57 -2.68 -1.47 14.78
C THR A 57 -2.06 -2.87 14.80
N VAL A 58 -1.93 -3.51 13.64
CA VAL A 58 -1.32 -4.84 13.52
C VAL A 58 0.16 -4.81 13.91
N ASN A 59 0.91 -3.81 13.45
CA ASN A 59 2.33 -3.65 13.78
C ASN A 59 2.55 -3.42 15.28
N GLY A 60 1.67 -2.66 15.94
CA GLY A 60 1.74 -2.46 17.39
C GLY A 60 1.60 -3.77 18.17
N PHE A 61 0.70 -4.65 17.73
CA PHE A 61 0.59 -6.00 18.29
C PHE A 61 1.85 -6.82 18.05
N LEU A 62 2.36 -6.83 16.81
CA LEU A 62 3.56 -7.59 16.46
C LEU A 62 4.78 -7.14 17.28
N ASP A 63 4.98 -5.84 17.47
CA ASP A 63 6.07 -5.32 18.30
C ASP A 63 5.92 -5.66 19.78
N SER A 64 4.69 -5.62 20.32
CA SER A 64 4.42 -6.01 21.71
C SER A 64 4.60 -7.52 21.94
N SER A 65 4.35 -8.33 20.90
CA SER A 65 4.41 -9.79 20.96
C SER A 65 5.84 -10.33 20.99
N VAL A 66 6.80 -9.60 20.41
CA VAL A 66 8.23 -9.96 20.44
C VAL A 66 8.82 -9.88 21.86
N THR A 67 8.17 -9.18 22.80
CA THR A 67 8.77 -8.90 24.12
C THR A 67 7.87 -9.02 25.35
N VAL A 68 6.53 -9.00 25.24
CA VAL A 68 5.66 -8.73 26.42
C VAL A 68 4.50 -9.70 26.63
N LEU A 69 3.92 -10.28 25.58
CA LEU A 69 2.68 -11.04 25.71
C LEU A 69 2.93 -12.50 26.14
N SER A 70 3.21 -12.72 27.42
CA SER A 70 3.30 -14.06 28.03
C SER A 70 2.00 -14.51 28.71
N ASP A 71 1.00 -13.62 28.80
CA ASP A 71 -0.30 -13.89 29.42
C ASP A 71 -1.36 -14.09 28.33
N PRO A 72 -1.99 -15.29 28.26
CA PRO A 72 -3.04 -15.59 27.28
C PRO A 72 -4.21 -14.58 27.29
N ASN A 73 -4.56 -14.02 28.45
CA ASN A 73 -5.64 -13.04 28.52
C ASN A 73 -5.28 -11.72 27.84
N GLN A 74 -4.01 -11.31 27.92
CA GLN A 74 -3.53 -10.10 27.24
C GLN A 74 -3.47 -10.32 25.73
N ILE A 75 -3.08 -11.52 25.28
CA ILE A 75 -3.11 -11.90 23.86
C ILE A 75 -4.54 -11.81 23.32
N LEU A 76 -5.50 -12.45 24.00
CA LEU A 76 -6.91 -12.44 23.58
C LEU A 76 -7.49 -11.02 23.58
N SER A 77 -7.15 -10.21 24.59
CA SER A 77 -7.58 -8.81 24.64
C SER A 77 -7.00 -7.98 23.48
N ALA A 78 -5.74 -8.20 23.10
CA ALA A 78 -5.14 -7.50 21.96
C ALA A 78 -5.79 -7.92 20.64
N LEU A 79 -6.07 -9.23 20.47
CA LEU A 79 -6.68 -9.77 19.25
C LEU A 79 -8.08 -9.23 18.97
N GLN A 80 -8.83 -8.78 19.99
CA GLN A 80 -10.13 -8.10 19.80
C GLN A 80 -10.01 -6.80 18.97
N THR A 81 -8.83 -6.19 18.93
CA THR A 81 -8.57 -4.98 18.12
C THR A 81 -7.81 -5.32 16.84
N VAL A 82 -6.85 -6.24 16.92
CA VAL A 82 -5.95 -6.59 15.80
C VAL A 82 -6.66 -7.36 14.70
N LEU A 83 -7.53 -8.32 15.05
CA LEU A 83 -8.18 -9.16 14.06
C LEU A 83 -9.14 -8.34 13.16
N PRO A 84 -9.99 -7.44 13.69
CA PRO A 84 -10.79 -6.55 12.85
C PRO A 84 -9.94 -5.64 11.95
N ALA A 85 -8.84 -5.09 12.47
CA ALA A 85 -7.93 -4.25 11.67
C ALA A 85 -7.34 -5.07 10.50
N ALA A 86 -6.80 -6.26 10.77
CA ALA A 86 -6.28 -7.15 9.74
C ALA A 86 -7.37 -7.57 8.73
N GLN A 87 -8.61 -7.78 9.17
CA GLN A 87 -9.75 -8.13 8.29
C GLN A 87 -10.18 -6.97 7.39
N ASN A 88 -9.93 -5.72 7.80
CA ASN A 88 -10.21 -4.57 6.96
C ASN A 88 -9.21 -4.44 5.82
N GLU A 89 -7.93 -4.76 6.04
CA GLU A 89 -6.84 -4.55 5.05
C GLU A 89 -7.17 -5.04 3.62
N PRO A 90 -7.73 -6.25 3.40
CA PRO A 90 -8.16 -6.69 2.05
C PRO A 90 -9.24 -5.82 1.41
N THR A 91 -10.06 -5.12 2.20
CA THR A 91 -11.06 -4.17 1.69
C THR A 91 -10.38 -2.93 1.11
N GLN A 92 -9.35 -2.39 1.79
CA GLN A 92 -8.59 -1.27 1.23
C GLN A 92 -7.75 -1.71 0.03
N LEU A 93 -7.18 -2.93 0.05
CA LEU A 93 -6.56 -3.54 -1.12
C LEU A 93 -7.50 -3.58 -2.31
N GLN A 94 -8.75 -4.03 -2.10
CA GLN A 94 -9.73 -4.09 -3.17
C GLN A 94 -10.03 -2.72 -3.78
N VAL A 95 -10.05 -1.65 -2.97
CA VAL A 95 -10.22 -0.29 -3.50
C VAL A 95 -9.02 0.10 -4.36
N LEU A 96 -7.79 -0.03 -3.83
CA LEU A 96 -6.58 0.37 -4.55
C LEU A 96 -6.31 -0.49 -5.79
N ALA A 97 -6.70 -1.76 -5.78
CA ALA A 97 -6.61 -2.64 -6.94
C ALA A 97 -7.54 -2.22 -8.10
N CYS A 98 -8.52 -1.35 -7.84
CA CYS A 98 -9.42 -0.82 -8.87
C CYS A 98 -8.89 0.43 -9.56
N GLU A 99 -7.77 0.98 -9.09
CA GLU A 99 -7.10 2.12 -9.73
C GLU A 99 -6.63 1.78 -11.13
N SER A 100 -6.68 2.77 -12.00
CA SER A 100 -6.57 2.53 -13.44
C SER A 100 -5.15 2.33 -13.95
N ASP A 101 -4.14 2.71 -13.18
CA ASP A 101 -2.74 2.35 -13.44
C ASP A 101 -2.30 1.04 -12.78
N VAL A 102 -3.19 0.37 -12.03
CA VAL A 102 -2.97 -1.01 -11.56
C VAL A 102 -3.32 -1.98 -12.70
N LEU A 103 -2.37 -2.12 -13.60
CA LEU A 103 -2.52 -2.85 -14.86
C LEU A 103 -1.63 -4.10 -14.93
N PRO A 104 -2.03 -5.16 -15.66
CA PRO A 104 -1.19 -6.34 -15.89
C PRO A 104 0.22 -5.99 -16.36
N GLY A 105 1.23 -6.55 -15.67
CA GLY A 105 2.65 -6.33 -15.96
C GLY A 105 3.28 -5.12 -15.28
N THR A 106 2.53 -4.36 -14.47
CA THR A 106 3.07 -3.29 -13.62
C THR A 106 3.51 -3.84 -12.25
N ALA A 107 4.41 -3.11 -11.58
CA ALA A 107 4.79 -3.42 -10.20
C ALA A 107 3.61 -3.29 -9.23
N ALA A 108 2.68 -2.35 -9.49
CA ALA A 108 1.48 -2.19 -8.68
C ALA A 108 0.54 -3.40 -8.79
N GLN A 109 0.38 -3.97 -9.98
CA GLN A 109 -0.38 -5.22 -10.14
C GLN A 109 0.31 -6.40 -9.45
N ALA A 110 1.63 -6.54 -9.58
CA ALA A 110 2.37 -7.59 -8.89
C ALA A 110 2.18 -7.50 -7.36
N ALA A 111 2.29 -6.30 -6.80
CA ALA A 111 2.00 -6.06 -5.38
C ALA A 111 0.56 -6.46 -5.00
N VAL A 112 -0.44 -6.13 -5.84
CA VAL A 112 -1.83 -6.54 -5.62
C VAL A 112 -1.99 -8.07 -5.65
N ASP A 113 -1.35 -8.74 -6.60
CA ASP A 113 -1.41 -10.21 -6.75
C ASP A 113 -0.79 -10.92 -5.54
N ASP A 114 0.38 -10.45 -5.09
CA ASP A 114 1.08 -10.98 -3.91
C ASP A 114 0.26 -10.79 -2.63
N LEU A 115 -0.33 -9.60 -2.47
CA LEU A 115 -1.20 -9.29 -1.34
C LEU A 115 -2.47 -10.16 -1.35
N PHE A 116 -3.22 -10.25 -2.46
CA PHE A 116 -4.41 -11.11 -2.52
C PHE A 116 -4.08 -12.60 -2.36
N GLY A 117 -2.96 -13.06 -2.92
CA GLY A 117 -2.55 -14.46 -2.85
C GLY A 117 -2.05 -14.90 -1.47
N GLY A 118 -1.48 -13.98 -0.69
CA GLY A 118 -0.81 -14.32 0.56
C GLY A 118 -1.53 -13.89 1.84
N PHE A 119 -2.38 -12.86 1.82
CA PHE A 119 -2.87 -12.23 3.05
C PHE A 119 -3.70 -13.16 3.95
N GLU A 120 -4.62 -13.94 3.37
CA GLU A 120 -5.47 -14.84 4.16
C GLU A 120 -4.65 -15.91 4.87
N SER A 121 -3.78 -16.60 4.14
CA SER A 121 -3.00 -17.74 4.65
C SER A 121 -1.86 -17.35 5.58
N ASN A 122 -1.32 -16.14 5.45
CA ASN A 122 -0.14 -15.70 6.20
C ASN A 122 -0.42 -14.62 7.26
N VAL A 123 -1.62 -14.02 7.28
CA VAL A 123 -2.01 -13.02 8.30
C VAL A 123 -3.28 -13.45 9.03
N LEU A 124 -4.39 -13.62 8.32
CA LEU A 124 -5.70 -13.86 8.96
C LEU A 124 -5.78 -15.23 9.62
N VAL A 125 -5.41 -16.30 8.91
CA VAL A 125 -5.39 -17.66 9.47
C VAL A 125 -4.45 -17.76 10.67
N PRO A 126 -3.20 -17.26 10.62
CA PRO A 126 -2.33 -17.22 11.78
C PRO A 126 -2.89 -16.44 12.98
N LEU A 127 -3.50 -15.27 12.78
CA LEU A 127 -4.15 -14.53 13.87
C LEU A 127 -5.30 -15.33 14.51
N MET A 128 -6.10 -16.03 13.72
CA MET A 128 -7.15 -16.93 14.23
C MET A 128 -6.57 -18.13 14.98
N ASN A 129 -5.44 -18.68 14.55
CA ASN A 129 -4.75 -19.76 15.26
C ASN A 129 -4.23 -19.29 16.62
N ILE A 130 -3.64 -18.09 16.70
CA ILE A 130 -3.23 -17.48 17.98
C ILE A 130 -4.45 -17.30 18.88
N MET A 131 -5.59 -16.84 18.35
CA MET A 131 -6.83 -16.70 19.11
C MET A 131 -7.32 -18.03 19.70
N ASN A 132 -7.23 -19.11 18.92
CA ASN A 132 -7.71 -20.44 19.32
C ASN A 132 -6.73 -21.21 20.21
N GLY A 133 -5.46 -20.81 20.25
CA GLY A 133 -4.39 -21.46 21.01
C GLY A 133 -3.55 -20.48 21.83
N ALA A 134 -4.20 -19.47 22.42
CA ALA A 134 -3.51 -18.36 23.11
C ALA A 134 -2.73 -18.81 24.36
N ASP A 135 -3.04 -19.98 24.92
CA ASP A 135 -2.36 -20.61 26.05
C ASP A 135 -1.19 -21.53 25.65
N ASP A 136 -1.00 -21.76 24.35
CA ASP A 136 0.12 -22.52 23.80
C ASP A 136 1.17 -21.58 23.20
N ALA A 137 2.29 -21.42 23.92
CA ALA A 137 3.39 -20.57 23.50
C ALA A 137 3.99 -20.96 22.14
N ASP A 138 4.02 -22.25 21.78
CA ASP A 138 4.57 -22.70 20.50
C ASP A 138 3.63 -22.32 19.34
N THR A 139 2.32 -22.48 19.56
CA THR A 139 1.29 -22.01 18.62
C THR A 139 1.38 -20.49 18.44
N VAL A 140 1.48 -19.72 19.52
CA VAL A 140 1.60 -18.26 19.45
C VAL A 140 2.87 -17.85 18.69
N ASN A 141 4.03 -18.38 19.08
CA ASN A 141 5.31 -18.00 18.50
C ASN A 141 5.43 -18.36 17.02
N SER A 142 5.00 -19.56 16.62
CA SER A 142 5.07 -20.00 15.23
C SER A 142 4.19 -19.14 14.32
N ASN A 143 2.96 -18.82 14.73
CA ASN A 143 2.06 -17.97 13.96
C ASN A 143 2.52 -16.51 13.93
N LEU A 144 3.05 -15.96 15.02
CA LEU A 144 3.67 -14.63 15.03
C LEU A 144 4.86 -14.55 14.08
N HIS A 145 5.70 -15.60 14.03
CA HIS A 145 6.80 -15.67 13.09
C HIS A 145 6.30 -15.68 11.64
N THR A 146 5.30 -16.49 11.30
CA THR A 146 4.66 -16.50 9.97
C THR A 146 4.14 -15.11 9.58
N ILE A 147 3.39 -14.46 10.48
CA ILE A 147 2.84 -13.11 10.22
C ILE A 147 3.96 -12.12 9.98
N ASN A 148 4.97 -12.08 10.86
CA ASN A 148 6.07 -11.14 10.73
C ASN A 148 6.88 -11.39 9.45
N GLN A 149 7.21 -12.63 9.11
CA GLN A 149 7.94 -12.96 7.88
C GLN A 149 7.18 -12.48 6.64
N PHE A 150 5.89 -12.79 6.54
CA PHE A 150 5.10 -12.40 5.38
C PHE A 150 4.89 -10.89 5.30
N ARG A 151 4.56 -10.25 6.43
CA ARG A 151 4.34 -8.79 6.45
C ARG A 151 5.62 -8.02 6.14
N CYS A 152 6.76 -8.41 6.71
CA CYS A 152 8.01 -7.70 6.49
C CYS A 152 8.55 -7.88 5.06
N CYS A 153 8.38 -9.06 4.46
CA CYS A 153 8.98 -9.37 3.16
C CYS A 153 8.05 -9.15 1.96
N ASN A 154 6.74 -9.10 2.17
CA ASN A 154 5.76 -8.92 1.09
C ASN A 154 4.86 -7.73 1.41
N VAL A 155 4.01 -7.83 2.45
CA VAL A 155 2.95 -6.82 2.68
C VAL A 155 3.50 -5.39 2.72
N LEU A 156 4.49 -5.13 3.57
CA LEU A 156 4.97 -3.77 3.77
C LEU A 156 5.74 -3.21 2.54
N PRO A 157 6.62 -3.97 1.86
CA PRO A 157 7.17 -3.55 0.55
C PRO A 157 6.12 -3.37 -0.56
N ASP A 158 5.14 -4.26 -0.65
CA ASP A 158 4.06 -4.20 -1.65
C ASP A 158 3.17 -2.98 -1.42
N LEU A 159 2.92 -2.64 -0.15
CA LEU A 159 2.21 -1.42 0.20
C LEU A 159 2.96 -0.15 -0.23
N ASP A 160 4.27 -0.08 -0.05
CA ASP A 160 5.04 1.08 -0.52
C ASP A 160 4.89 1.25 -2.04
N THR A 161 4.93 0.14 -2.78
CA THR A 161 4.74 0.12 -4.24
C THR A 161 3.33 0.54 -4.63
N LEU A 162 2.31 -0.07 -4.01
CA LEU A 162 0.91 0.16 -4.34
C LEU A 162 0.44 1.57 -3.94
N TRP A 163 0.76 2.02 -2.73
CA TRP A 163 0.41 3.36 -2.25
C TRP A 163 1.09 4.44 -3.08
N THR A 164 2.38 4.26 -3.43
CA THR A 164 3.08 5.20 -4.30
C THR A 164 2.43 5.27 -5.68
N ALA A 165 2.18 4.12 -6.31
CA ALA A 165 1.61 4.08 -7.65
C ALA A 165 0.23 4.76 -7.69
N THR A 166 -0.69 4.34 -6.82
CA THR A 166 -2.06 4.86 -6.79
C THR A 166 -2.14 6.32 -6.37
N ALA A 167 -1.32 6.76 -5.41
CA ALA A 167 -1.32 8.15 -4.97
C ALA A 167 -0.69 9.10 -6.01
N VAL A 168 0.34 8.67 -6.74
CA VAL A 168 0.94 9.45 -7.83
C VAL A 168 -0.04 9.58 -8.99
N ASP A 169 -0.70 8.48 -9.34
CA ASP A 169 -1.67 8.42 -10.42
C ASP A 169 -2.83 9.40 -10.21
N GLU A 170 -3.41 9.39 -9.01
CA GLU A 170 -4.48 10.31 -8.62
C GLU A 170 -4.00 11.73 -8.28
N GLY A 171 -2.67 11.95 -8.23
CA GLY A 171 -2.09 13.25 -7.90
C GLY A 171 -2.31 13.68 -6.45
N VAL A 172 -2.33 12.71 -5.53
CA VAL A 172 -2.55 12.88 -4.08
C VAL A 172 -1.34 12.44 -3.24
N ALA A 173 -0.18 12.23 -3.87
CA ALA A 173 1.03 11.75 -3.22
C ALA A 173 1.56 12.64 -2.07
N ASP A 174 1.14 13.90 -2.01
CA ASP A 174 1.46 14.86 -0.94
C ASP A 174 0.45 14.84 0.22
N GLN A 175 -0.62 14.04 0.14
CA GLN A 175 -1.72 13.98 1.10
C GLN A 175 -1.78 12.67 1.90
N VAL A 176 -1.00 11.66 1.51
CA VAL A 176 -1.05 10.30 2.08
C VAL A 176 0.36 9.78 2.37
N PRO A 177 0.52 8.81 3.29
CA PRO A 177 1.79 8.09 3.40
C PRO A 177 2.07 7.30 2.12
N LEU A 178 3.31 7.36 1.65
CA LEU A 178 3.80 6.55 0.51
C LEU A 178 4.63 5.34 0.96
N SER A 179 4.87 5.23 2.26
CA SER A 179 5.54 4.09 2.85
C SER A 179 4.78 3.62 4.08
N ALA A 180 4.51 2.33 4.14
CA ALA A 180 3.87 1.71 5.29
C ALA A 180 4.82 1.75 6.50
N PRO A 181 4.33 2.02 7.72
CA PRO A 181 5.19 1.99 8.89
C PRO A 181 5.74 0.57 9.09
N ARG A 182 7.02 0.47 9.41
CA ARG A 182 7.69 -0.81 9.66
C ARG A 182 7.71 -1.10 11.17
N PRO A 183 7.26 -2.27 11.64
CA PRO A 183 7.43 -2.68 13.03
C PRO A 183 8.91 -2.97 13.32
N ASN A 184 9.32 -2.82 14.58
CA ASN A 184 10.66 -3.20 15.03
C ASN A 184 10.96 -4.68 14.75
N ALA A 185 9.94 -5.55 14.78
CA ALA A 185 10.07 -6.95 14.41
C ALA A 185 10.73 -7.17 13.03
N CYS A 186 10.56 -6.25 12.07
CA CYS A 186 11.18 -6.37 10.75
C CYS A 186 12.69 -6.15 10.73
N SER A 187 13.29 -5.52 11.76
CA SER A 187 14.74 -5.23 11.73
C SER A 187 15.62 -6.47 11.87
N ILE A 188 15.04 -7.60 12.29
CA ILE A 188 15.72 -8.88 12.49
C ILE A 188 15.28 -9.95 11.49
N ILE A 189 14.34 -9.63 10.60
CA ILE A 189 13.83 -10.54 9.58
C ILE A 189 14.66 -10.40 8.31
N THR A 190 15.01 -11.54 7.71
CA THR A 190 15.69 -11.58 6.42
C THR A 190 14.68 -11.89 5.32
N CYS A 191 14.66 -11.00 4.34
CA CYS A 191 14.04 -11.12 3.04
C CYS A 191 15.20 -11.12 2.02
#